data_AF-A0A2D4IER5-F1
#
_entry.id   AF-A0A2D4IER5-F1
#
_cell.length_a   1.000
_cell.length_b   1.000
_cell.length_c   1.000
_cell.angle_alpha   90.00
_cell.angle_beta   90.00
_cell.angle_gamma   90.00
#
_symmetry.space_group_name_H-M   'P 1'
#
loop_
_entity.id
_entity.type
_entity.pdbx_description
1 polymer ?
#
loop_
_entity_poly.entity_id
_entity_poly.type
_entity_poly.pdbx_seq_one_letter_code
_entity_poly.pdbx_strand_id
1 'polypeptide(L)'
;HFLCCLLLLSVPALSMVKKNTIPDGWKNVSSVGQPIPGTRFIAFKVPLKLAINQRLTPTQRFTPKDLIAAVKAFNTELGLIIDLTYTTRYYGIKDLPKSMEYKKLFTIGLEVPDDPTILQFKKWVRKFLWENADNGK
;
A
#
# COMPACT_ATOMS: atom_id res chain seq x y z
N HIS A 1 1.66 -18.23 -2.28
CA HIS A 1 1.07 -17.66 -1.05
C HIS A 1 0.83 -16.16 -1.24
N PHE A 2 -0.43 -15.70 -1.37
CA PHE A 2 -0.72 -14.26 -1.57
C PHE A 2 -0.95 -13.52 -0.25
N LEU A 3 -0.42 -12.31 -0.09
CA LEU A 3 -0.69 -11.41 1.02
C LEU A 3 -1.81 -10.41 0.67
N CYS A 4 -2.65 -10.12 1.66
CA CYS A 4 -3.50 -8.94 1.81
C CYS A 4 -2.64 -7.78 2.35
N CYS A 5 -2.81 -6.55 1.85
CA CYS A 5 -1.88 -5.48 2.21
C CYS A 5 -2.55 -4.25 2.80
N LEU A 6 -1.86 -3.68 3.79
CA LEU A 6 -2.17 -2.38 4.34
C LEU A 6 -1.12 -1.38 3.86
N LEU A 7 -1.51 -0.48 2.97
CA LEU A 7 -0.67 0.66 2.66
C LEU A 7 -0.81 1.68 3.79
N LEU A 8 0.24 1.86 4.60
CA LEU A 8 0.27 2.85 5.66
C LEU A 8 1.04 4.08 5.20
N LEU A 9 0.35 5.20 5.04
CA LEU A 9 0.94 6.51 5.29
C LEU A 9 -0.08 7.44 5.92
N SER A 10 0.18 7.79 7.17
CA SER A 10 -0.37 8.99 7.81
C SER A 10 0.33 10.20 7.21
N VAL A 11 -0.36 10.90 6.32
CA VAL A 11 -0.02 12.28 5.98
C VAL A 11 -1.24 13.11 6.35
N PRO A 12 -1.08 14.22 7.09
CA PRO A 12 -2.21 15.07 7.47
C PRO A 12 -2.97 15.48 6.21
N ALA A 13 -4.26 15.15 6.17
CA ALA A 13 -5.17 15.67 5.16
C ALA A 13 -5.45 17.12 5.52
N LEU A 14 -4.61 18.08 5.11
CA LEU A 14 -4.93 19.53 5.14
C LEU A 14 -3.84 20.44 4.55
N SER A 15 -3.10 20.01 3.52
CA SER A 15 -2.34 20.97 2.70
C SER A 15 -2.61 20.75 1.22
N MET A 16 -2.72 21.83 0.44
CA MET A 16 -2.67 21.78 -1.02
C MET A 16 -1.33 21.18 -1.44
N VAL A 17 -1.24 19.86 -1.49
CA VAL A 17 0.01 19.18 -1.78
C VAL A 17 0.34 19.39 -3.26
N LYS A 18 1.33 20.24 -3.53
CA LYS A 18 1.84 20.50 -4.89
C LYS A 18 2.05 19.18 -5.66
N LYS A 19 1.75 19.20 -6.97
CA LYS A 19 2.00 18.03 -7.85
C LYS A 19 3.47 17.60 -7.71
N ASN A 20 3.67 16.28 -7.62
CA ASN A 20 4.98 15.61 -7.57
C ASN A 20 5.90 15.95 -6.39
N THR A 21 5.37 16.34 -5.23
CA THR A 21 6.13 16.40 -3.97
C THR A 21 6.12 15.07 -3.22
N ILE A 22 7.21 14.80 -2.51
CA ILE A 22 7.34 13.68 -1.57
C ILE A 22 6.46 13.99 -0.34
N PRO A 23 5.69 13.01 0.19
CA PRO A 23 4.93 13.24 1.42
C PRO A 23 5.84 13.49 2.63
N ASP A 24 5.35 14.27 3.58
CA ASP A 24 6.07 14.55 4.83
C ASP A 24 6.33 13.26 5.61
N GLY A 25 7.51 13.16 6.23
CA GLY A 25 7.93 11.97 6.99
C GLY A 25 8.21 10.72 6.16
N TRP A 26 7.89 10.69 4.86
CA TRP A 26 8.00 9.49 4.00
C TRP A 26 9.41 8.87 3.95
N LYS A 27 10.44 9.73 4.01
CA LYS A 27 11.85 9.30 3.98
C LYS A 27 12.27 8.58 5.27
N ASN A 28 11.58 8.83 6.37
CA ASN A 28 11.91 8.33 7.70
C ASN A 28 11.23 6.98 8.01
N VAL A 29 10.36 6.51 7.12
CA VAL A 29 9.64 5.24 7.26
C VAL A 29 10.30 4.16 6.41
N SER A 30 10.42 2.96 6.95
CA SER A 30 10.88 1.78 6.22
C SER A 30 9.94 1.46 5.04
N SER A 31 10.50 0.95 3.95
CA SER A 31 9.72 0.75 2.72
C SER A 31 8.66 -0.34 2.85
N VAL A 32 9.04 -1.50 3.38
CA VAL A 32 8.18 -2.67 3.56
C VAL A 32 8.44 -3.25 4.95
N GLY A 33 7.36 -3.54 5.69
CA GLY A 33 7.41 -4.23 6.97
C GLY A 33 7.51 -5.76 6.80
N GLN A 34 7.61 -6.49 7.90
CA GLN A 34 7.55 -7.95 7.85
C GLN A 34 6.11 -8.43 7.63
N PRO A 35 5.89 -9.59 6.98
CA PRO A 35 4.61 -10.27 7.03
C PRO A 35 4.17 -10.48 8.48
N ILE A 36 2.91 -10.16 8.79
CA ILE A 36 2.37 -10.29 10.15
C ILE A 36 2.06 -11.77 10.42
N PRO A 37 2.72 -12.41 11.41
CA PRO A 37 2.54 -13.82 11.71
C PRO A 37 1.08 -14.19 11.98
N GLY A 38 0.66 -15.38 11.53
CA GLY A 38 -0.73 -15.85 11.70
C GLY A 38 -1.77 -15.12 10.85
N THR A 39 -1.33 -14.19 10.00
CA THR A 39 -2.21 -13.47 9.07
C THR A 39 -1.65 -13.52 7.66
N ARG A 40 -2.43 -13.04 6.70
CA ARG A 40 -1.94 -12.78 5.35
C ARG A 40 -1.63 -11.30 5.16
N PHE A 41 -1.32 -10.54 6.22
CA PHE A 41 -1.04 -9.11 6.11
C PHE A 41 0.44 -8.78 5.95
N ILE A 42 0.73 -7.80 5.10
CA ILE A 42 2.01 -7.06 5.11
C ILE A 42 1.71 -5.56 4.96
N ALA A 43 2.47 -4.75 5.69
CA ALA A 43 2.37 -3.30 5.62
C ALA A 43 3.57 -2.71 4.87
N PHE A 44 3.34 -1.62 4.14
CA PHE A 44 4.39 -0.87 3.44
C PHE A 44 4.03 0.62 3.35
N LYS A 45 5.05 1.46 3.16
CA LYS A 45 4.83 2.89 2.89
C LYS A 45 4.44 3.13 1.43
N VAL A 46 3.91 4.30 1.06
CA VAL A 46 3.44 4.50 -0.32
C VAL A 46 4.56 4.39 -1.35
N PRO A 47 4.45 3.49 -2.34
CA PRO A 47 5.34 3.55 -3.48
C PRO A 47 5.04 4.81 -4.29
N LEU A 48 6.09 5.44 -4.80
CA LEU A 48 5.99 6.67 -5.58
C LEU A 48 6.22 6.35 -7.06
N LYS A 49 5.50 7.02 -7.95
CA LYS A 49 5.76 6.97 -9.40
C LYS A 49 7.06 7.68 -9.75
N LEU A 50 7.61 7.38 -10.92
CA LEU A 50 8.92 7.87 -11.34
C LEU A 50 9.06 9.40 -11.25
N ALA A 51 8.02 10.15 -11.64
CA ALA A 51 8.02 11.61 -11.61
C ALA A 51 8.23 12.22 -10.21
N ILE A 52 7.90 11.49 -9.14
CA ILE A 52 8.14 11.93 -7.76
C ILE A 52 9.53 11.46 -7.29
N ASN A 53 9.95 10.26 -7.70
CA ASN A 53 11.26 9.68 -7.38
C ASN A 53 12.46 10.42 -7.99
N GLN A 54 12.25 11.27 -9.01
CA GLN A 54 13.31 12.13 -9.56
C GLN A 54 13.99 13.03 -8.51
N ARG A 55 13.29 13.28 -7.39
CA ARG A 55 13.77 14.08 -6.25
C ARG A 55 14.45 13.25 -5.15
N LEU A 56 14.62 11.95 -5.36
CA LEU A 56 15.17 11.00 -4.39
C LEU A 56 16.49 10.40 -4.88
N THR A 57 17.42 10.17 -3.96
CA THR A 57 18.63 9.39 -4.24
C THR A 57 18.26 7.96 -4.61
N PRO A 58 19.08 7.21 -5.37
CA PRO A 58 18.78 5.82 -5.74
C PRO A 58 18.41 4.93 -4.55
N THR A 59 19.08 5.11 -3.40
CA THR A 59 18.83 4.36 -2.17
C THR A 59 17.53 4.74 -1.45
N GLN A 60 17.00 5.94 -1.70
CA GLN A 60 15.74 6.40 -1.13
C GLN A 60 14.53 6.06 -2.00
N ARG A 61 14.73 5.66 -3.26
CA ARG A 61 13.63 5.38 -4.18
C ARG A 61 12.83 4.17 -3.71
N PHE A 62 11.53 4.28 -3.89
CA PHE A 62 10.63 3.16 -3.65
C PHE A 62 9.45 3.29 -4.60
N THR A 63 9.48 2.50 -5.66
CA THR A 63 8.48 2.44 -6.73
C THR A 63 7.55 1.25 -6.54
N PRO A 64 6.44 1.16 -7.29
CA PRO A 64 5.60 -0.03 -7.26
C PRO A 64 6.37 -1.31 -7.64
N LYS A 65 7.34 -1.20 -8.55
CA LYS A 65 8.23 -2.32 -8.90
C LYS A 65 9.07 -2.78 -7.71
N ASP A 66 9.63 -1.83 -6.95
CA ASP A 66 10.44 -2.12 -5.77
C ASP A 66 9.59 -2.77 -4.67
N LEU A 67 8.33 -2.35 -4.51
CA LEU A 67 7.36 -3.01 -3.63
C LEU A 67 7.18 -4.49 -4.01
N ILE A 68 6.88 -4.78 -5.28
CA ILE A 68 6.67 -6.17 -5.72
C ILE A 68 7.94 -7.01 -5.48
N ALA A 69 9.12 -6.47 -5.81
CA ALA A 69 10.38 -7.16 -5.60
C ALA A 69 10.66 -7.43 -4.12
N ALA A 70 10.43 -6.45 -3.24
CA ALA A 70 10.62 -6.58 -1.81
C ALA A 70 9.68 -7.64 -1.20
N VAL A 71 8.42 -7.70 -1.63
CA VAL A 71 7.50 -8.74 -1.13
C VAL A 71 7.89 -10.13 -1.62
N LYS A 72 8.31 -10.25 -2.88
CA LYS A 72 8.82 -11.52 -3.42
C LYS A 72 10.03 -12.05 -2.67
N ALA A 73 10.86 -11.17 -2.10
CA ALA A 73 12.00 -11.58 -1.28
C ALA A 73 11.59 -12.32 0.01
N PHE A 74 10.35 -12.15 0.49
CA PHE A 74 9.78 -12.94 1.59
C PHE A 74 9.18 -14.28 1.12
N ASN A 75 9.42 -14.69 -0.12
CA ASN A 75 8.81 -15.87 -0.74
C ASN A 75 7.27 -15.80 -0.74
N THR A 76 6.73 -14.59 -0.90
CA THR A 76 5.29 -14.30 -0.94
C THR A 76 4.96 -13.41 -2.11
N GLU A 77 3.69 -13.42 -2.53
CA GLU A 77 3.21 -12.55 -3.61
C GLU A 77 2.11 -11.62 -3.12
N LEU A 78 1.97 -10.46 -3.75
CA LEU A 78 0.86 -9.55 -3.47
C LEU A 78 -0.36 -9.91 -4.30
N GLY A 79 -1.48 -10.20 -3.62
CA GLY A 79 -2.75 -10.49 -4.28
C GLY A 79 -3.74 -9.32 -4.23
N LEU A 80 -3.70 -8.52 -3.15
CA LEU A 80 -4.57 -7.36 -2.96
C LEU A 80 -3.82 -6.20 -2.29
N ILE A 81 -3.87 -5.02 -2.90
CA ILE A 81 -3.51 -3.75 -2.27
C ILE A 81 -4.77 -3.00 -1.86
N ILE A 82 -4.89 -2.68 -0.57
CA ILE A 82 -5.84 -1.69 -0.07
C ILE A 82 -5.07 -0.40 0.21
N ASP A 83 -5.23 0.59 -0.68
CA ASP A 83 -4.63 1.91 -0.57
C ASP A 83 -5.47 2.79 0.36
N LEU A 84 -4.92 3.11 1.53
CA LEU A 84 -5.58 3.92 2.55
C LEU A 84 -5.35 5.42 2.40
N THR A 85 -4.46 5.85 1.50
CA THR A 85 -4.08 7.27 1.40
C THR A 85 -5.26 8.14 0.96
N TYR A 86 -5.35 9.37 1.45
CA TYR A 86 -6.41 10.30 1.04
C TYR A 86 -6.14 10.99 -0.32
N THR A 87 -5.43 10.35 -1.24
CA THR A 87 -5.03 10.94 -2.52
C THR A 87 -4.68 9.88 -3.57
N THR A 88 -4.79 10.20 -4.87
CA THR A 88 -4.45 9.30 -5.98
C THR A 88 -3.16 9.70 -6.71
N ARG A 89 -2.41 10.66 -6.18
CA ARG A 89 -1.27 11.29 -6.88
C ARG A 89 0.00 10.45 -6.93
N TYR A 90 0.14 9.46 -6.03
CA TYR A 90 1.41 8.78 -5.75
C TYR A 90 1.80 7.76 -6.81
N TYR A 91 0.87 6.90 -7.22
CA TYR A 91 1.06 5.88 -8.25
C TYR A 91 -0.28 5.59 -8.94
N GLY A 92 -0.24 5.06 -10.16
CA GLY A 92 -1.43 4.63 -10.88
C GLY A 92 -1.61 3.11 -10.84
N ILE A 93 -2.84 2.65 -11.04
CA ILE A 93 -3.15 1.22 -11.16
C ILE A 93 -2.36 0.59 -12.33
N LYS A 94 -2.11 1.35 -13.39
CA LYS A 94 -1.28 0.93 -14.54
C LYS A 94 0.18 0.61 -14.19
N ASP A 95 0.66 1.09 -13.04
CA ASP A 95 2.03 0.83 -12.57
C ASP A 95 2.12 -0.48 -11.76
N LEU A 96 0.98 -1.18 -11.58
CA LEU A 96 0.86 -2.43 -10.83
C LEU A 96 0.69 -3.64 -11.76
N PRO A 97 1.10 -4.85 -11.33
CA PRO A 97 0.78 -6.08 -12.05
C PRO A 97 -0.72 -6.27 -12.27
N LYS A 98 -1.12 -6.72 -13.47
CA LYS A 98 -2.53 -6.98 -13.82
C LYS A 98 -3.19 -8.09 -13.00
N SER A 99 -2.39 -9.01 -12.45
CA SER A 99 -2.86 -10.13 -11.63
C SER A 99 -3.24 -9.71 -10.21
N MET A 100 -2.93 -8.48 -9.79
CA MET A 100 -3.16 -7.99 -8.44
C MET A 100 -4.41 -7.13 -8.37
N GLU A 101 -5.25 -7.37 -7.37
CA GLU A 101 -6.39 -6.52 -7.09
C GLU A 101 -5.94 -5.22 -6.40
N TYR A 102 -6.55 -4.11 -6.78
CA TYR A 102 -6.34 -2.81 -6.14
C TYR A 102 -7.67 -2.23 -5.67
N LYS A 103 -7.71 -1.78 -4.41
CA LYS A 103 -8.84 -1.08 -3.81
C LYS A 103 -8.38 0.22 -3.17
N LYS A 104 -9.09 1.30 -3.45
CA LYS A 104 -8.89 2.61 -2.81
C LYS A 104 -9.88 2.79 -1.68
N LEU A 105 -9.40 2.91 -0.45
CA LEU A 105 -10.19 3.31 0.71
C LEU A 105 -9.68 4.65 1.20
N PHE A 106 -10.40 5.74 0.94
CA PHE A 106 -9.96 7.05 1.39
C PHE A 106 -10.04 7.11 2.92
N THR A 107 -8.89 7.16 3.59
CA THR A 107 -8.83 7.35 5.05
C THR A 107 -8.13 8.66 5.37
N ILE A 108 -8.71 9.42 6.30
CA ILE A 108 -8.08 10.61 6.84
C ILE A 108 -6.96 10.15 7.77
N GLY A 109 -5.72 10.51 7.44
CA GLY A 109 -4.58 10.15 8.27
C GLY A 109 -4.67 10.82 9.65
N LEU A 110 -4.11 10.16 10.67
CA LEU A 110 -4.08 10.63 12.07
C LEU A 110 -5.44 10.61 12.81
N GLU A 111 -6.50 10.13 12.16
CA GLU A 111 -7.80 9.92 12.77
C GLU A 111 -8.13 8.43 12.84
N VAL A 112 -8.96 8.05 13.82
CA VAL A 112 -9.56 6.71 13.84
C VAL A 112 -10.58 6.63 12.70
N PRO A 113 -10.47 5.67 11.77
CA PRO A 113 -11.46 5.52 10.70
C PRO A 113 -12.87 5.29 11.24
N ASP A 114 -13.87 5.82 10.55
CA ASP A 114 -15.28 5.60 10.90
C ASP A 114 -15.74 4.15 10.69
N ASP A 115 -16.87 3.79 11.30
CA ASP A 115 -17.44 2.44 11.20
C ASP A 115 -17.68 1.99 9.74
N PRO A 116 -18.20 2.82 8.82
CA PRO A 116 -18.30 2.47 7.40
C PRO A 116 -16.97 2.10 6.77
N THR A 117 -15.91 2.88 7.03
CA THR A 117 -14.56 2.61 6.52
C THR A 117 -14.02 1.29 7.05
N ILE A 118 -14.16 1.05 8.35
CA ILE A 118 -13.75 -0.22 8.99
C ILE A 118 -14.52 -1.41 8.39
N LEU A 119 -15.84 -1.28 8.23
CA LEU A 119 -16.68 -2.33 7.67
C LEU A 119 -16.31 -2.65 6.22
N GLN A 120 -16.03 -1.62 5.43
CA GLN A 120 -15.61 -1.76 4.03
C GLN A 120 -14.25 -2.46 3.90
N PHE A 121 -13.28 -2.09 4.75
CA PHE A 121 -12.00 -2.77 4.85
C PHE A 121 -12.20 -4.26 5.17
N LYS A 122 -12.95 -4.57 6.23
CA LYS A 122 -13.26 -5.95 6.64
C LYS A 122 -13.96 -6.74 5.53
N LYS A 123 -14.83 -6.11 4.75
CA LYS A 123 -15.53 -6.74 3.62
C LYS A 123 -14.57 -7.14 2.51
N TRP A 124 -13.67 -6.24 2.10
CA TRP A 124 -12.68 -6.55 1.05
C TRP A 124 -11.69 -7.62 1.47
N VAL A 125 -11.17 -7.53 2.70
CA VAL A 125 -10.27 -8.56 3.25
C VAL A 125 -10.95 -9.92 3.27
N ARG A 126 -12.16 -10.03 3.84
CA ARG A 126 -12.89 -11.31 3.91
C ARG A 126 -13.17 -11.90 2.53
N LYS A 127 -13.58 -11.06 1.58
CA LYS A 127 -13.81 -11.48 0.20
C LYS A 127 -12.53 -12.06 -0.42
N PHE A 128 -11.43 -11.32 -0.33
CA PHE A 128 -10.14 -11.76 -0.87
C PHE A 128 -9.67 -13.08 -0.26
N LEU A 129 -9.78 -13.23 1.06
CA LEU A 129 -9.42 -14.47 1.74
C LEU A 129 -10.29 -15.65 1.31
N TRP A 130 -11.59 -15.43 1.13
CA TRP A 130 -12.53 -16.47 0.67
C TRP A 130 -12.23 -16.92 -0.76
N GLU A 131 -11.99 -15.98 -1.69
CA GLU A 131 -11.65 -16.28 -3.09
C GLU A 131 -10.26 -16.93 -3.23
N ASN A 132 -9.41 -16.83 -2.21
CA ASN A 132 -8.03 -17.32 -2.22
C ASN A 132 -7.74 -18.31 -1.08
N ALA A 133 -8.76 -19.05 -0.62
CA ALA A 133 -8.64 -19.95 0.53
C ALA A 133 -7.58 -21.04 0.32
N ASP A 134 -7.45 -21.57 -0.90
CA ASP A 134 -6.51 -22.66 -1.22
C ASP A 134 -5.05 -22.19 -1.37
N ASN A 135 -4.80 -20.88 -1.44
CA ASN A 135 -3.46 -20.32 -1.64
C ASN A 135 -2.57 -20.34 -0.38
N GLY A 136 -3.06 -20.91 0.73
CA GLY A 136 -2.37 -21.10 2.00
C GLY A 136 -2.07 -22.58 2.33
N LYS A 137 -2.27 -23.50 1.37
CA LYS A 137 -1.74 -24.87 1.42
C LYS A 137 -0.35 -24.92 0.81
#